data_AF-A0A5N5F5A5-F1
#
_entry.id   AF-A0A5N5F5A5-F1
#
_cell.length_a   1.000
_cell.length_b   1.000
_cell.length_c   1.000
_cell.angle_alpha   90.00
_cell.angle_beta   90.00
_cell.angle_gamma   90.00
#
_symmetry.space_group_name_H-M   'P 1'
#
loop_
_entity.id
_entity.type
_entity.pdbx_description
1 polymer ?
#
loop_
_entity_poly.entity_id
_entity_poly.type
_entity_poly.pdbx_seq_one_letter_code
_entity_poly.pdbx_strand_id
1 'polypeptide(L)'
;MLFTNNRTLQHQAKLKLKHLVRTHIGSSDKAYECCIQLEDESGYLGFRLTKHLTKAAAIAFTMNLQDLAPKPSRMALHRFGNTSAAGFWYTLGYMEAKKRLKKSNKILMSGFGAGFKYNNIVWEVLKDLDDANVLKDCIESYPPNNTLGNPFMEKYSWLNDECLSFVRLDVSQIFA
;
A
#
# COMPACT_ATOMS: atom_id res chain seq x y z
N MET A 1 10.38 -22.55 4.40
CA MET A 1 8.90 -22.59 4.37
C MET A 1 8.34 -21.39 5.12
N LEU A 2 7.37 -20.66 4.56
CA LEU A 2 6.89 -19.41 5.15
C LEU A 2 6.02 -19.65 6.39
N PHE A 3 5.00 -20.49 6.27
CA PHE A 3 4.13 -20.96 7.35
C PHE A 3 3.65 -22.39 7.03
N THR A 4 3.12 -23.11 8.02
CA THR A 4 2.56 -24.45 7.86
C THR A 4 1.45 -24.72 8.88
N ASN A 5 0.51 -25.60 8.52
CA ASN A 5 -0.45 -26.19 9.45
C ASN A 5 -0.01 -27.59 9.94
N ASN A 6 1.08 -28.15 9.40
CA ASN A 6 1.62 -29.43 9.82
C ASN A 6 2.58 -29.25 11.01
N ARG A 7 2.23 -29.86 12.16
CA ARG A 7 3.02 -29.76 13.40
C ARG A 7 4.45 -30.31 13.25
N THR A 8 4.66 -31.35 12.44
CA THR A 8 6.00 -31.94 12.26
C THR A 8 6.95 -30.97 11.54
N LEU A 9 6.41 -30.07 10.72
CA LEU A 9 7.16 -29.07 9.97
C LEU A 9 7.20 -27.69 10.65
N GLN A 10 6.68 -27.55 11.88
CA GLN A 10 6.61 -26.28 12.60
C GLN A 10 7.98 -25.59 12.72
N HIS A 11 9.04 -26.37 12.95
CA HIS A 11 10.41 -25.89 13.07
C HIS A 11 10.95 -25.18 11.80
N GLN A 12 10.35 -25.45 10.64
CA GLN A 12 10.76 -24.84 9.36
C GLN A 12 10.00 -23.56 9.03
N ALA A 13 8.89 -23.26 9.74
CA ALA A 13 8.10 -22.06 9.49
C ALA A 13 8.89 -20.79 9.86
N LYS A 14 8.76 -19.75 9.04
CA LYS A 14 9.32 -18.42 9.32
C LYS A 14 8.35 -17.56 10.13
N LEU A 15 7.05 -17.71 9.90
CA LEU A 15 5.98 -16.88 10.47
C LEU A 15 4.90 -17.72 11.16
N LYS A 16 4.31 -17.17 12.21
CA LYS A 16 3.11 -17.69 12.88
C LYS A 16 1.97 -16.68 12.79
N LEU A 17 0.81 -17.12 12.33
CA LEU A 17 -0.39 -16.29 12.33
C LEU A 17 -0.88 -16.10 13.77
N LYS A 18 -1.08 -14.85 14.17
CA LYS A 18 -1.62 -14.49 15.50
C LYS A 18 -3.06 -14.02 15.41
N HIS A 19 -3.32 -13.10 14.48
CA HIS A 19 -4.65 -12.55 14.26
C HIS A 19 -4.91 -12.36 12.77
N LEU A 20 -6.16 -12.59 12.39
CA LEU A 20 -6.68 -12.35 11.05
C LEU A 20 -8.04 -11.68 11.22
N VAL A 21 -8.17 -10.46 10.71
CA VAL A 21 -9.45 -9.77 10.60
C VAL A 21 -9.65 -9.39 9.15
N ARG A 22 -10.76 -9.84 8.58
CA ARG A 22 -11.17 -9.49 7.22
C ARG A 22 -12.49 -8.73 7.28
N THR A 23 -12.49 -7.56 6.68
CA THR A 23 -13.66 -6.71 6.57
C THR A 23 -14.04 -6.58 5.10
N HIS A 24 -15.31 -6.82 4.80
CA HIS A 24 -15.89 -6.66 3.47
C HIS A 24 -17.10 -5.73 3.59
N ILE A 25 -16.98 -4.51 3.05
CA ILE A 25 -18.07 -3.54 3.04
C ILE A 25 -18.55 -3.22 1.62
N GLY A 26 -18.28 -4.11 0.66
CA GLY A 26 -18.68 -3.91 -0.74
C GLY A 26 -20.20 -3.84 -0.97
N SER A 27 -21.02 -4.22 0.01
CA SER A 27 -22.49 -4.10 -0.02
C SER A 27 -23.01 -2.87 0.73
N SER A 28 -22.13 -2.03 1.27
CA SER A 28 -22.53 -0.81 1.97
C SER A 28 -22.66 0.31 0.94
N ASP A 29 -23.88 0.82 0.74
CA ASP A 29 -24.13 1.96 -0.16
C ASP A 29 -23.27 3.16 0.26
N LYS A 30 -23.07 3.39 1.56
CA LYS A 30 -22.16 4.43 2.06
C LYS A 30 -20.69 4.22 1.67
N ALA A 31 -20.24 2.97 1.56
CA ALA A 31 -18.88 2.66 1.14
C ALA A 31 -18.75 2.69 -0.40
N TYR A 32 -19.80 2.28 -1.11
CA TYR A 32 -19.91 2.46 -2.54
C TYR A 32 -19.87 3.95 -2.90
N GLU A 33 -20.70 4.75 -2.24
CA GLU A 33 -20.82 6.20 -2.42
C GLU A 33 -19.62 7.00 -1.92
N CYS A 34 -18.68 6.40 -1.17
CA CYS A 34 -17.55 7.15 -0.62
C CYS A 34 -16.55 7.57 -1.70
N CYS A 35 -16.63 7.00 -2.90
CA CYS A 35 -15.82 7.39 -4.04
C CYS A 35 -16.55 7.05 -5.35
N ILE A 36 -17.62 7.79 -5.64
CA ILE A 36 -18.37 7.70 -6.90
C ILE A 36 -18.33 9.03 -7.65
N GLN A 37 -18.37 8.91 -8.98
CA GLN A 37 -18.53 10.03 -9.88
C GLN A 37 -20.02 10.38 -9.93
N LEU A 38 -20.35 11.61 -9.56
CA LEU A 38 -21.71 12.14 -9.50
C LEU A 38 -21.79 13.44 -10.30
N GLU A 39 -22.94 13.67 -10.91
CA GLU A 39 -23.26 14.93 -11.59
C GLU A 39 -23.71 15.97 -10.54
N ASP A 40 -23.18 17.18 -10.64
CA ASP A 40 -23.59 18.31 -9.80
C ASP A 40 -24.91 18.92 -10.29
N GLU A 41 -25.43 19.87 -9.51
CA GLU A 41 -26.70 20.57 -9.81
C GLU A 41 -26.66 21.38 -11.12
N SER A 42 -25.47 21.57 -11.70
CA SER A 42 -25.25 22.27 -12.96
C SER A 42 -24.99 21.32 -14.14
N GLY A 43 -25.09 19.99 -13.94
CA GLY A 43 -24.92 19.00 -14.99
C GLY A 43 -23.48 18.53 -15.22
N TYR A 44 -22.57 18.75 -14.27
CA TYR A 44 -21.15 18.38 -14.43
C TYR A 44 -20.73 17.21 -13.53
N LEU A 45 -20.06 16.21 -14.12
CA LEU A 45 -19.58 15.02 -13.41
C LEU A 45 -18.31 15.29 -12.56
N GLY A 46 -18.35 14.95 -11.27
CA GLY A 46 -17.22 15.06 -10.32
C GLY A 46 -17.24 14.02 -9.18
N PHE A 47 -16.17 13.94 -8.36
CA PHE A 47 -16.04 12.95 -7.27
C PHE A 47 -16.27 13.59 -5.88
N ARG A 48 -17.11 12.97 -5.04
CA ARG A 48 -17.46 13.47 -3.70
C ARG A 48 -16.60 12.83 -2.59
N LEU A 49 -15.77 13.63 -1.90
CA LEU A 49 -15.01 13.21 -0.70
C LEU A 49 -15.19 14.26 0.43
N THR A 50 -15.62 13.84 1.62
CA THR A 50 -15.95 14.72 2.79
C THR A 50 -14.71 15.14 3.62
N LYS A 51 -14.70 16.36 4.19
CA LYS A 51 -13.52 17.26 4.05
C LYS A 51 -12.56 17.59 5.21
N HIS A 52 -12.70 17.22 6.50
CA HIS A 52 -11.73 17.75 7.51
C HIS A 52 -11.04 16.74 8.43
N LEU A 53 -11.74 15.77 9.00
CA LEU A 53 -11.11 14.76 9.88
C LEU A 53 -10.33 13.69 9.09
N THR A 54 -10.91 13.22 7.99
CA THR A 54 -10.30 12.28 7.05
C THR A 54 -9.08 12.89 6.37
N LYS A 55 -9.10 14.20 6.05
CA LYS A 55 -7.96 14.88 5.42
C LYS A 55 -6.78 14.99 6.39
N ALA A 56 -7.00 15.45 7.62
CA ALA A 56 -5.94 15.53 8.63
C ALA A 56 -5.41 14.15 9.05
N ALA A 57 -6.29 13.17 9.25
CA ALA A 57 -5.91 11.79 9.56
C ALA A 57 -5.18 11.13 8.39
N ALA A 58 -5.62 11.35 7.14
CA ALA A 58 -4.94 10.85 5.95
C ALA A 58 -3.60 11.54 5.73
N ILE A 59 -3.47 12.85 5.99
CA ILE A 59 -2.19 13.56 5.91
C ILE A 59 -1.24 13.03 6.97
N ALA A 60 -1.64 12.98 8.24
CA ALA A 60 -0.81 12.43 9.32
C ALA A 60 -0.44 10.95 9.08
N PHE A 61 -1.38 10.15 8.58
CA PHE A 61 -1.13 8.77 8.18
C PHE A 61 -0.18 8.69 6.98
N THR A 62 -0.34 9.55 5.97
CA THR A 62 0.52 9.61 4.78
C THR A 62 1.93 10.05 5.15
N MET A 63 2.11 11.03 6.04
CA MET A 63 3.42 11.46 6.54
C MET A 63 4.10 10.33 7.33
N ASN A 64 3.38 9.69 8.25
CA ASN A 64 3.88 8.54 8.98
C ASN A 64 4.19 7.35 8.06
N LEU A 65 3.37 7.10 7.05
CA LEU A 65 3.61 6.08 6.03
C LEU A 65 4.77 6.46 5.09
N GLN A 66 5.02 7.74 4.81
CA GLN A 66 6.15 8.23 4.01
C GLN A 66 7.49 7.98 4.70
N ASP A 67 7.51 7.95 6.02
CA ASP A 67 8.72 7.65 6.78
C ASP A 67 8.85 6.14 7.10
N LEU A 68 7.75 5.48 7.47
CA LEU A 68 7.78 4.12 8.03
C LEU A 68 7.53 3.01 6.99
N ALA A 69 6.63 3.23 6.03
CA ALA A 69 6.16 2.19 5.12
C ALA A 69 6.79 2.14 3.72
N PRO A 70 7.39 3.18 3.11
CA PRO A 70 7.57 3.13 1.66
C PRO A 70 8.85 2.43 1.29
N LYS A 71 9.87 2.33 2.15
CA LYS A 71 11.14 1.75 1.72
C LYS A 71 10.91 0.30 1.26
N PRO A 72 10.33 -0.62 2.06
CA PRO A 72 10.08 -1.97 1.59
C PRO A 72 9.08 -2.07 0.42
N SER A 73 7.91 -1.41 0.55
CA SER A 73 6.86 -1.53 -0.47
C SER A 73 7.21 -0.83 -1.79
N ARG A 74 7.88 0.34 -1.74
CA ARG A 74 8.39 1.00 -2.96
C ARG A 74 9.53 0.20 -3.57
N MET A 75 10.43 -0.41 -2.79
CA MET A 75 11.49 -1.23 -3.37
C MET A 75 10.93 -2.49 -4.03
N ALA A 76 9.93 -3.13 -3.41
CA ALA A 76 9.22 -4.25 -4.03
C ALA A 76 8.50 -3.82 -5.32
N LEU A 77 7.79 -2.69 -5.30
CA LEU A 77 7.12 -2.14 -6.49
C LEU A 77 8.12 -1.76 -7.60
N HIS A 78 9.24 -1.13 -7.23
CA HIS A 78 10.31 -0.76 -8.17
C HIS A 78 10.90 -1.99 -8.86
N ARG A 79 11.16 -3.06 -8.11
CA ARG A 79 11.81 -4.26 -8.65
C ARG A 79 10.87 -5.16 -9.44
N PHE A 80 9.65 -5.36 -8.94
CA PHE A 80 8.73 -6.40 -9.40
C PHE A 80 7.47 -5.86 -10.06
N GLY A 81 7.25 -4.53 -10.04
CA GLY A 81 6.01 -3.93 -10.52
C GLY A 81 4.81 -4.25 -9.62
N ASN A 82 3.61 -3.92 -10.11
CA ASN A 82 2.37 -4.21 -9.41
C ASN A 82 2.06 -5.71 -9.53
N THR A 83 2.33 -6.45 -8.45
CA THR A 83 2.03 -7.89 -8.33
C THR A 83 0.72 -8.16 -7.59
N SER A 84 -0.17 -7.17 -7.51
CA SER A 84 -1.46 -7.24 -6.83
C SER A 84 -1.31 -7.78 -5.40
N ALA A 85 -2.13 -8.76 -5.00
CA ALA A 85 -2.09 -9.35 -3.67
C ALA A 85 -0.74 -10.01 -3.30
N ALA A 86 0.09 -10.38 -4.27
CA ALA A 86 1.40 -10.96 -4.00
C ALA A 86 2.46 -9.94 -3.54
N GLY A 87 2.17 -8.63 -3.68
CA GLY A 87 3.09 -7.55 -3.29
C GLY A 87 3.51 -7.60 -1.82
N PHE A 88 2.67 -8.17 -0.94
CA PHE A 88 3.02 -8.40 0.47
C PHE A 88 4.23 -9.32 0.63
N TRP A 89 4.32 -10.37 -0.18
CA TRP A 89 5.39 -11.35 -0.08
C TRP A 89 6.70 -10.82 -0.63
N TYR A 90 6.66 -10.01 -1.70
CA TYR A 90 7.84 -9.31 -2.20
C TYR A 90 8.34 -8.23 -1.22
N THR A 91 7.41 -7.53 -0.56
CA THR A 91 7.74 -6.58 0.50
C THR A 91 8.43 -7.29 1.68
N LEU A 92 7.87 -8.41 2.12
CA LEU A 92 8.47 -9.24 3.17
C LEU A 92 9.83 -9.79 2.77
N GLY A 93 9.97 -10.28 1.53
CA GLY A 93 11.24 -10.76 0.98
C GLY A 93 12.31 -9.68 0.97
N TYR A 94 11.96 -8.43 0.64
CA TYR A 94 12.88 -7.29 0.76
C TYR A 94 13.28 -7.01 2.21
N MET A 95 12.33 -7.04 3.15
CA MET A 95 12.62 -6.83 4.57
C MET A 95 13.51 -7.93 5.15
N GLU A 96 13.26 -9.18 4.76
CA GLU A 96 14.07 -10.35 5.11
C GLU A 96 15.50 -10.21 4.53
N ALA A 97 15.63 -9.85 3.25
CA ALA A 97 16.93 -9.67 2.60
C ALA A 97 17.74 -8.51 3.22
N LYS A 98 17.08 -7.46 3.71
CA LYS A 98 17.70 -6.37 4.50
C LYS A 98 17.85 -6.70 5.99
N LYS A 99 17.61 -7.95 6.41
CA LYS A 99 17.77 -8.44 7.78
C LYS A 99 16.95 -7.65 8.82
N ARG A 100 15.81 -7.09 8.39
CA ARG A 100 14.93 -6.24 9.21
C ARG A 100 13.92 -7.02 10.06
N LEU A 101 13.83 -8.34 9.89
CA LEU A 101 12.85 -9.19 10.55
C LEU A 101 13.55 -10.13 11.54
N LYS A 102 13.39 -9.84 12.84
CA LYS A 102 14.02 -10.58 13.93
C LYS A 102 13.00 -11.45 14.69
N LYS A 103 13.50 -12.48 15.36
CA LYS A 103 12.67 -13.35 16.20
C LYS A 103 11.78 -12.53 17.15
N SER A 104 10.53 -12.97 17.32
CA SER A 104 9.50 -12.32 18.13
C SER A 104 8.99 -10.97 17.61
N ASN A 105 9.50 -10.46 16.47
CA ASN A 105 8.91 -9.29 15.83
C ASN A 105 7.47 -9.58 15.43
N LYS A 106 6.61 -8.56 15.55
CA LYS A 106 5.23 -8.60 15.08
C LYS A 106 5.12 -7.79 13.80
N ILE A 107 4.50 -8.36 12.78
CA ILE A 107 4.27 -7.71 11.49
C ILE A 107 2.77 -7.49 11.35
N LEU A 108 2.36 -6.23 11.22
CA LEU A 108 1.01 -5.88 10.78
C LEU A 108 1.00 -5.78 9.26
N MET A 109 0.29 -6.70 8.62
CA MET A 109 0.04 -6.70 7.19
C MET A 109 -1.37 -6.16 6.96
N SER A 110 -1.45 -4.95 6.40
CA SER A 110 -2.70 -4.28 6.03
C SER A 110 -2.84 -4.26 4.52
N GLY A 111 -3.93 -4.80 3.99
CA GLY A 111 -4.15 -4.86 2.54
C GLY A 111 -5.52 -4.43 2.08
N PHE A 112 -5.52 -3.52 1.10
CA PHE A 112 -6.70 -3.01 0.41
C PHE A 112 -6.84 -3.73 -0.92
N GLY A 113 -7.98 -4.38 -1.13
CA GLY A 113 -8.34 -5.02 -2.39
C GLY A 113 -9.49 -4.30 -3.07
N ALA A 114 -9.60 -4.49 -4.39
CA ALA A 114 -10.72 -4.02 -5.17
C ALA A 114 -12.06 -4.51 -4.57
N GLY A 115 -13.09 -3.64 -4.59
CA GLY A 115 -14.40 -3.89 -4.00
C GLY A 115 -14.47 -3.64 -2.49
N PHE A 116 -13.75 -2.63 -1.99
CA PHE A 116 -13.74 -2.20 -0.58
C PHE A 116 -13.46 -3.36 0.40
N LYS A 117 -12.47 -4.17 0.06
CA LYS A 117 -12.01 -5.31 0.88
C LYS A 117 -10.79 -4.88 1.65
N TYR A 118 -10.81 -5.12 2.96
CA TYR A 118 -9.67 -4.81 3.82
C TYR A 118 -9.30 -6.02 4.67
N ASN A 119 -8.01 -6.37 4.67
CA ASN A 119 -7.47 -7.46 5.47
C ASN A 119 -6.40 -6.91 6.42
N ASN A 120 -6.54 -7.22 7.71
CA ASN A 120 -5.52 -7.01 8.72
C ASN A 120 -5.03 -8.37 9.20
N ILE A 121 -3.73 -8.59 9.09
CA ILE A 121 -3.10 -9.82 9.51
C ILE A 121 -1.93 -9.49 10.41
N VAL A 122 -1.89 -10.10 11.59
CA VAL A 122 -0.77 -10.01 12.50
C VAL A 122 0.02 -11.30 12.45
N TRP A 123 1.28 -11.20 12.04
CA TRP A 123 2.24 -12.28 12.03
C TRP A 123 3.26 -12.10 13.16
N GLU A 124 3.72 -13.21 13.72
CA GLU A 124 4.88 -13.28 14.60
C GLU A 124 6.04 -13.96 13.87
N VAL A 125 7.21 -13.35 13.89
CA VAL A 125 8.44 -13.89 13.32
C VAL A 125 9.04 -14.93 14.27
N LEU A 126 9.23 -16.16 13.81
CA LEU A 126 9.63 -17.28 14.67
C LEU A 126 11.14 -17.42 14.86
N LYS A 127 11.93 -16.80 13.99
CA LYS A 127 13.40 -16.82 13.98
C LYS A 127 13.95 -15.61 13.23
N ASP A 128 15.21 -15.29 13.44
CA ASP A 128 15.88 -14.24 12.67
C ASP A 128 15.88 -14.60 11.18
N LEU A 129 15.48 -13.64 10.35
CA LEU A 129 15.37 -13.80 8.91
C LEU A 129 16.41 -12.92 8.23
N ASP A 130 17.24 -13.53 7.39
CA ASP A 130 18.36 -12.90 6.70
C ASP A 130 18.62 -13.46 5.29
N ASP A 131 17.65 -14.20 4.74
CA ASP A 131 17.73 -14.79 3.41
C ASP A 131 17.53 -13.72 2.32
N ALA A 132 18.50 -13.57 1.43
CA ALA A 132 18.39 -12.61 0.33
C ALA A 132 17.34 -13.01 -0.72
N ASN A 133 16.88 -14.27 -0.74
CA ASN A 133 15.84 -14.78 -1.63
C ASN A 133 16.04 -14.38 -3.10
N VAL A 134 14.96 -14.00 -3.79
CA VAL A 134 14.93 -13.51 -5.19
C VAL A 134 15.61 -12.14 -5.38
N LEU A 135 16.15 -11.54 -4.32
CA LEU A 135 16.88 -10.27 -4.35
C LEU A 135 18.39 -10.47 -4.19
N LYS A 136 18.89 -11.71 -4.10
CA LYS A 136 20.31 -12.02 -3.81
C LYS A 136 21.32 -11.34 -4.75
N ASP A 137 20.94 -11.17 -6.00
CA ASP A 137 21.75 -10.55 -7.06
C ASP A 137 21.83 -9.02 -6.97
N CYS A 138 20.86 -8.39 -6.30
CA CYS A 138 20.70 -6.93 -6.35
C CYS A 138 20.45 -6.27 -5.00
N ILE A 139 20.27 -6.99 -3.90
CA ILE A 139 19.83 -6.41 -2.62
C ILE A 139 20.75 -5.29 -2.13
N GLU A 140 22.05 -5.39 -2.36
CA GLU A 140 23.04 -4.39 -1.94
C GLU A 140 22.94 -3.07 -2.73
N SER A 141 22.43 -3.09 -3.97
CA SER A 141 22.22 -1.87 -4.76
C SER A 141 20.92 -1.11 -4.41
N TYR A 142 20.12 -1.66 -3.49
CA TYR A 142 18.89 -1.04 -3.01
C TYR A 142 19.08 -0.33 -1.66
N PRO A 143 18.46 0.85 -1.45
CA PRO A 143 17.70 1.62 -2.44
C PRO A 143 18.63 2.28 -3.46
N PRO A 144 18.17 2.53 -4.70
CA PRO A 144 18.98 3.20 -5.72
C PRO A 144 19.34 4.64 -5.30
N ASN A 145 20.55 5.09 -5.67
CA ASN A 145 21.14 6.36 -5.22
C ASN A 145 20.45 7.63 -5.76
N ASN A 146 19.67 7.53 -6.84
CA ASN A 146 18.91 8.66 -7.37
C ASN A 146 17.47 8.58 -6.90
N THR A 147 17.03 9.68 -6.30
CA THR A 147 15.63 10.04 -6.02
C THR A 147 14.73 9.44 -7.09
N LEU A 148 13.90 8.47 -6.70
CA LEU A 148 12.78 8.00 -7.51
C LEU A 148 11.80 9.17 -7.63
N GLY A 149 12.17 10.17 -8.45
CA GLY A 149 11.26 11.19 -8.94
C GLY A 149 10.16 10.40 -9.64
N ASN A 150 9.00 10.36 -9.02
CA ASN A 150 7.90 9.61 -9.58
C ASN A 150 7.60 10.26 -10.95
N PRO A 151 7.77 9.55 -12.08
CA PRO A 151 7.64 10.13 -13.43
C PRO A 151 6.21 10.62 -13.70
N PHE A 152 5.25 10.16 -12.89
CA PHE A 152 3.88 10.62 -12.89
C PHE A 152 3.69 11.93 -12.10
N MET A 153 4.67 12.41 -11.35
CA MET A 153 4.57 13.69 -10.65
C MET A 153 4.50 14.86 -11.62
N GLU A 154 5.23 14.84 -12.74
CA GLU A 154 5.09 15.92 -13.73
C GLU A 154 3.68 15.96 -14.34
N LYS A 155 3.06 14.80 -14.55
CA LYS A 155 1.73 14.68 -15.19
C LYS A 155 0.55 14.79 -14.22
N TYR A 156 0.73 14.39 -12.96
CA TYR A 156 -0.35 14.21 -11.99
C TYR A 156 -0.08 14.88 -10.64
N SER A 157 0.99 15.69 -10.52
CA SER A 157 1.26 16.49 -9.30
C SER A 157 0.09 17.40 -8.94
N TRP A 158 -0.70 17.83 -9.94
CA TRP A 158 -1.93 18.58 -9.75
C TRP A 158 -2.88 17.89 -8.75
N LEU A 159 -2.95 16.56 -8.67
CA LEU A 159 -3.76 15.86 -7.67
C LEU A 159 -3.42 16.21 -6.22
N ASN A 160 -2.21 16.70 -5.96
CA ASN A 160 -1.73 17.10 -4.64
C ASN A 160 -1.82 18.62 -4.41
N ASP A 161 -2.31 19.38 -5.38
CA ASP A 161 -2.44 20.83 -5.28
C ASP A 161 -3.57 21.18 -4.28
N GLU A 162 -3.26 22.02 -3.29
CA GLU A 162 -4.20 22.36 -2.20
C GLU A 162 -5.50 23.00 -2.71
N CYS A 163 -5.42 23.60 -3.91
CA CYS A 163 -6.52 24.25 -4.60
C CYS A 163 -7.60 23.28 -5.11
N LEU A 164 -7.30 21.98 -5.25
CA LEU A 164 -8.25 20.99 -5.78
C LEU A 164 -9.16 20.40 -4.72
N SER A 165 -9.78 21.29 -3.94
CA SER A 165 -11.02 20.96 -3.27
C SER A 165 -12.23 20.97 -4.23
N PHE A 166 -12.01 21.27 -5.51
CA PHE A 166 -12.90 21.02 -6.66
C PHE A 166 -12.04 21.03 -7.95
N VAL A 167 -12.17 20.04 -8.83
CA VAL A 167 -11.54 20.07 -10.17
C VAL A 167 -12.61 20.44 -11.18
N ARG A 168 -12.46 21.60 -11.83
CA ARG A 168 -13.30 22.03 -12.96
C ARG A 168 -12.41 21.98 -14.21
N LEU A 169 -12.73 21.10 -15.16
CA LEU A 169 -12.05 21.06 -16.45
C LEU A 169 -12.84 21.94 -17.41
N ASP A 170 -12.32 23.13 -17.69
CA ASP A 170 -12.88 24.01 -18.71
C ASP A 170 -12.32 23.61 -20.08
N VAL A 171 -13.18 22.99 -20.90
CA VAL A 171 -12.84 22.52 -22.25
C VAL A 171 -13.06 23.62 -23.30
N SER A 172 -13.59 24.79 -22.91
CA SER A 172 -13.85 25.89 -23.84
C SER A 172 -12.60 26.57 -24.38
N GLN A 173 -11.43 26.33 -23.75
CA GLN A 173 -10.13 26.83 -24.22
C GLN A 173 -9.38 25.87 -25.16
N ILE A 174 -9.95 24.71 -25.52
CA ILE A 174 -9.30 23.75 -26.43
C ILE A 174 -9.70 23.99 -27.91
N PHE A 175 -10.74 24.79 -28.17
CA PHE A 175 -11.22 25.06 -29.53
C PHE A 175 -11.43 26.56 -29.85
N ALA A 176 -10.53 27.42 -29.40
CA ALA A 176 -10.39 28.79 -29.89
C ALA A 176 -9.05 28.96 -30.63
#